data_AF-A0A7S1WBU7-F1
#
_entry.id   AF-A0A7S1WBU7-F1
#
_cell.length_a   1.000
_cell.length_b   1.000
_cell.length_c   1.000
_cell.angle_alpha   90.00
_cell.angle_beta   90.00
_cell.angle_gamma   90.00
#
_symmetry.space_group_name_H-M   'P 1'
#
loop_
_entity.id
_entity.type
_entity.pdbx_description
1 polymer ?
#
loop_
_entity_poly.entity_id
_entity_poly.type
_entity_poly.pdbx_seq_one_letter_code
_entity_poly.pdbx_strand_id
1 'polypeptide(L)'
;ATRVEPTLAELEAIWQRCSHLRRGEVARALAGQLAGASSSQDWRAELRALHLLAHLYSQGQAGRATAQAVVKIAGELLQFLAKEARGECREAALRVILLSQLAEAHIADFRSLLYFTAEAPANKRSKPLEEETATADLLSLSSPPAPAPGA
;
A
#
# COMPACT_ATOMS: atom_id res chain seq x y z
N ALA A 1 -6.32 -29.65 24.25
CA ALA A 1 -5.92 -28.26 24.56
C ALA A 1 -7.13 -27.35 24.36
N THR A 2 -7.61 -26.68 25.42
CA THR A 2 -8.89 -25.93 25.45
C THR A 2 -8.71 -24.40 25.38
N ARG A 3 -7.47 -23.93 25.17
CA ARG A 3 -7.15 -22.49 25.19
C ARG A 3 -7.53 -21.84 23.86
N VAL A 4 -8.35 -20.80 23.95
CA VAL A 4 -8.87 -20.08 22.79
C VAL A 4 -8.01 -18.86 22.46
N GLU A 5 -7.64 -18.09 23.47
CA GLU A 5 -6.77 -16.93 23.32
C GLU A 5 -5.29 -17.37 23.17
N PRO A 6 -4.61 -17.01 22.09
CA PRO A 6 -3.20 -17.34 21.89
C PRO A 6 -2.29 -16.51 22.81
N THR A 7 -1.19 -17.11 23.29
CA THR A 7 -0.13 -16.38 24.01
C THR A 7 0.64 -15.49 23.04
N LEU A 8 1.31 -14.46 23.59
CA LEU A 8 2.26 -13.68 22.83
C LEU A 8 3.36 -14.54 22.19
N ALA A 9 3.85 -15.57 22.90
CA ALA A 9 4.87 -16.49 22.39
C ALA A 9 4.38 -17.30 21.18
N GLU A 10 3.13 -17.75 21.19
CA GLU A 10 2.51 -18.45 20.04
C GLU A 10 2.32 -17.50 18.85
N LEU A 11 1.87 -16.27 19.10
CA LEU A 11 1.71 -15.25 18.05
C LEU A 11 3.05 -14.89 17.40
N GLU A 12 4.09 -14.73 18.21
CA GLU A 12 5.45 -14.48 17.74
C GLU A 12 5.98 -15.65 16.92
N ALA A 13 5.82 -16.89 17.40
CA ALA A 13 6.24 -18.08 16.68
C ALA A 13 5.53 -18.21 15.31
N ILE A 14 4.24 -17.88 15.23
CA ILE A 14 3.51 -17.87 13.95
C ILE A 14 4.06 -16.77 13.04
N TRP A 15 4.28 -15.57 13.56
CA TRP A 15 4.83 -14.48 12.76
C TRP A 15 6.23 -14.80 12.23
N GLN A 16 7.13 -15.33 13.05
CA GLN A 16 8.48 -15.73 12.62
C GLN A 16 8.47 -16.76 11.48
N ARG A 17 7.46 -17.63 11.44
CA ARG A 17 7.27 -18.58 10.31
C ARG A 17 6.73 -17.91 9.05
N CYS A 18 5.90 -16.88 9.22
CA CYS A 18 5.24 -16.19 8.11
C CYS A 18 6.05 -15.00 7.56
N SER A 19 6.99 -14.45 8.34
CA SER A 19 7.74 -13.23 8.00
C SER A 19 8.60 -13.39 6.74
N HIS A 20 9.01 -14.62 6.44
CA HIS A 20 9.78 -14.97 5.23
C HIS A 20 8.90 -15.25 4.00
N LEU A 21 7.59 -15.38 4.18
CA LEU A 21 6.66 -15.67 3.09
C LEU A 21 6.24 -14.40 2.35
N ARG A 22 5.64 -14.55 1.16
CA ARG A 22 5.12 -13.40 0.43
C ARG A 22 3.93 -12.82 1.19
N ARG A 23 3.98 -11.52 1.45
CA ARG A 23 2.92 -10.76 2.14
C ARG A 23 1.50 -11.09 1.64
N GLY A 24 1.31 -11.16 0.33
CA GLY A 24 0.01 -11.43 -0.27
C GLY A 24 -0.53 -12.83 0.05
N GLU A 25 0.35 -13.82 0.20
CA GLU A 25 -0.04 -15.20 0.56
C GLU A 25 -0.47 -15.27 2.02
N VAL A 26 0.32 -14.67 2.91
CA VAL A 26 -0.02 -14.56 4.34
C VAL A 26 -1.34 -13.79 4.51
N ALA A 27 -1.52 -12.70 3.75
CA ALA A 27 -2.71 -11.89 3.84
C ALA A 27 -3.98 -12.64 3.39
N ARG A 28 -3.91 -13.37 2.28
CA ARG A 28 -5.03 -14.21 1.80
C ARG A 28 -5.31 -15.37 2.75
N ALA A 29 -4.28 -16.01 3.28
CA ALA A 29 -4.46 -17.11 4.23
C ALA A 29 -5.17 -16.65 5.51
N LEU A 30 -4.79 -15.49 6.06
CA LEU A 30 -5.46 -14.89 7.22
C LEU A 30 -6.89 -14.43 6.90
N ALA A 31 -7.10 -13.79 5.76
CA ALA A 31 -8.45 -13.41 5.32
C ALA A 31 -9.34 -14.66 5.13
N GLY A 32 -8.79 -15.75 4.60
CA GLY A 32 -9.49 -17.03 4.47
C GLY A 32 -9.85 -17.67 5.82
N GLN A 33 -8.98 -17.56 6.83
CA GLN A 33 -9.30 -18.02 8.19
C GLN A 33 -10.44 -17.22 8.83
N LEU A 34 -10.48 -15.90 8.59
CA LEU A 34 -11.59 -15.05 9.04
C LEU A 34 -12.90 -15.44 8.33
N ALA A 35 -12.86 -15.69 7.02
CA ALA A 35 -14.05 -16.01 6.22
C ALA A 35 -14.56 -17.45 6.44
N GLY A 36 -13.66 -18.42 6.63
CA GLY A 36 -14.02 -19.83 6.81
C GLY A 36 -14.59 -20.14 8.20
N ALA A 37 -14.15 -19.41 9.24
CA ALA A 37 -14.59 -19.63 10.61
C ALA A 37 -16.05 -19.18 10.86
N SER A 38 -16.54 -18.17 10.14
CA SER A 38 -17.93 -17.73 10.22
C SER A 38 -18.92 -18.76 9.64
N SER A 39 -18.46 -19.61 8.72
CA SER A 39 -19.26 -20.68 8.10
C SER A 39 -19.25 -22.01 8.87
N SER A 40 -18.22 -22.26 9.69
CA SER A 40 -17.93 -23.58 10.28
C SER A 40 -18.18 -23.68 11.79
N GLN A 41 -18.82 -22.68 12.40
CA GLN A 41 -19.09 -22.61 13.86
C GLN A 41 -17.81 -22.56 14.72
N ASP A 42 -16.64 -22.44 14.09
CA ASP A 42 -15.33 -22.54 14.72
C ASP A 42 -14.75 -21.16 15.02
N TRP A 43 -15.51 -20.38 15.79
CA TRP A 43 -15.19 -19.02 16.25
C TRP A 43 -13.80 -18.86 16.86
N ARG A 44 -13.22 -19.97 17.36
CA ARG A 44 -11.86 -20.00 17.91
C ARG A 44 -10.79 -19.71 16.86
N ALA A 45 -10.96 -20.22 15.64
CA ALA A 45 -10.02 -19.98 14.55
C ALA A 45 -10.07 -18.50 14.11
N GLU A 46 -11.28 -17.95 14.03
CA GLU A 46 -11.52 -16.54 13.77
C GLU A 46 -10.84 -15.65 14.80
N LEU A 47 -11.06 -15.94 16.09
CA LEU A 47 -10.51 -15.16 17.18
C LEU A 47 -8.99 -15.18 17.17
N ARG A 48 -8.37 -16.36 16.94
CA ARG A 48 -6.90 -16.45 16.79
C ARG A 48 -6.38 -15.62 15.62
N ALA A 49 -7.08 -15.64 14.48
CA ALA A 49 -6.71 -14.83 13.33
C ALA A 49 -6.80 -13.32 13.65
N LEU A 50 -7.81 -12.89 14.39
CA LEU A 50 -7.95 -11.49 14.86
C LEU A 50 -6.83 -11.10 15.83
N HIS A 51 -6.48 -11.96 16.79
CA HIS A 51 -5.36 -11.71 17.71
C HIS A 51 -4.03 -11.60 16.98
N LEU A 52 -3.78 -12.51 16.03
CA LEU A 52 -2.58 -12.45 15.19
C LEU A 52 -2.55 -11.18 14.35
N LEU A 53 -3.68 -10.79 13.75
CA LEU A 53 -3.78 -9.57 12.98
C LEU A 53 -3.50 -8.32 13.83
N ALA A 54 -3.99 -8.27 15.07
CA ALA A 54 -3.66 -7.21 16.01
C ALA A 54 -2.15 -7.21 16.38
N HIS A 55 -1.55 -8.38 16.57
CA HIS A 55 -0.12 -8.54 16.84
C HIS A 55 0.74 -8.05 15.67
N LEU A 56 0.33 -8.28 14.43
CA LEU A 56 1.09 -7.81 13.26
C LEU A 56 1.31 -6.28 13.25
N TYR A 57 0.42 -5.49 13.89
CA TYR A 57 0.62 -4.05 14.01
C TYR A 57 1.80 -3.65 14.93
N SER A 58 2.24 -4.53 15.83
CA SER A 58 3.43 -4.32 16.67
C SER A 58 4.74 -4.83 16.04
N GLN A 59 4.66 -5.63 14.96
CA GLN A 59 5.80 -6.30 14.30
C GLN A 59 6.56 -5.41 13.30
N GLY A 60 6.70 -4.13 13.62
CA GLY A 60 7.37 -3.15 12.75
C GLY A 60 6.68 -2.95 11.40
N GLN A 61 7.42 -2.45 10.41
CA GLN A 61 6.86 -2.09 9.09
C GLN A 61 6.37 -3.30 8.30
N ALA A 62 7.09 -4.42 8.33
CA ALA A 62 6.72 -5.63 7.59
C ALA A 62 5.40 -6.23 8.11
N GLY A 63 5.25 -6.31 9.43
CA GLY A 63 4.02 -6.76 10.07
C GLY A 63 2.84 -5.84 9.75
N ARG A 64 3.00 -4.52 9.95
CA ARG A 64 1.96 -3.52 9.66
C ARG A 64 1.49 -3.56 8.21
N ALA A 65 2.42 -3.66 7.27
CA ALA A 65 2.09 -3.74 5.85
C ALA A 65 1.31 -5.03 5.51
N THR A 66 1.62 -6.14 6.19
CA THR A 66 0.88 -7.40 6.08
C THR A 66 -0.52 -7.27 6.68
N ALA A 67 -0.63 -6.68 7.87
CA ALA A 67 -1.92 -6.43 8.51
C ALA A 67 -2.83 -5.55 7.66
N GLN A 68 -2.30 -4.48 7.08
CA GLN A 68 -3.03 -3.62 6.14
C GLN A 68 -3.49 -4.37 4.89
N ALA A 69 -2.66 -5.26 4.35
CA ALA A 69 -3.07 -6.10 3.23
C ALA A 69 -4.23 -7.03 3.60
N VAL A 70 -4.24 -7.59 4.83
CA VAL A 70 -5.38 -8.38 5.33
C VAL A 70 -6.62 -7.51 5.47
N VAL A 71 -6.53 -6.34 6.11
CA VAL A 71 -7.67 -5.42 6.31
C VAL A 71 -8.27 -4.98 4.97
N LYS A 72 -7.44 -4.76 3.94
CA LYS A 72 -7.93 -4.46 2.59
C LYS A 72 -8.74 -5.61 1.97
N ILE A 73 -8.37 -6.86 2.25
CA ILE A 73 -9.07 -8.04 1.71
C ILE A 73 -10.33 -8.34 2.53
N ALA A 74 -10.24 -8.27 3.85
CA ALA A 74 -11.26 -8.72 4.79
C ALA A 74 -12.03 -7.56 5.46
N GLY A 75 -11.95 -6.34 4.93
CA GLY A 75 -12.46 -5.14 5.59
C GLY A 75 -13.96 -5.19 5.89
N GLU A 76 -14.76 -5.60 4.91
CA GLU A 76 -16.21 -5.76 5.08
C GLU A 76 -16.54 -6.84 6.13
N LEU A 77 -15.79 -7.94 6.11
CA LEU A 77 -15.94 -9.01 7.09
C LEU A 77 -15.57 -8.54 8.50
N LEU A 78 -14.48 -7.77 8.68
CA LEU A 78 -14.12 -7.19 9.97
C LEU A 78 -15.20 -6.26 10.50
N GLN A 79 -15.82 -5.45 9.64
CA GLN A 79 -16.96 -4.60 10.02
C GLN A 79 -18.18 -5.43 10.41
N PHE A 80 -18.45 -6.51 9.68
CA PHE A 80 -19.52 -7.44 10.02
C PHE A 80 -19.28 -8.07 11.39
N LEU A 81 -18.07 -8.59 11.65
CA LEU A 81 -17.70 -9.19 12.93
C LEU A 81 -17.79 -8.19 14.09
N ALA A 82 -17.41 -6.93 13.87
CA ALA A 82 -17.54 -5.88 14.88
C ALA A 82 -18.99 -5.52 15.25
N LYS A 83 -19.95 -5.81 14.37
CA LYS A 83 -21.38 -5.52 14.57
C LYS A 83 -22.16 -6.74 15.04
N GLU A 84 -21.97 -7.88 14.38
CA GLU A 84 -22.81 -9.07 14.50
C GLU A 84 -22.20 -10.18 15.36
N ALA A 85 -20.86 -10.22 15.51
CA ALA A 85 -20.24 -11.23 16.35
C ALA A 85 -20.57 -10.99 17.84
N ARG A 86 -20.61 -12.07 18.61
CA ARG A 86 -20.87 -12.03 20.06
C ARG A 86 -19.58 -12.27 20.84
N GLY A 87 -19.41 -11.55 21.94
CA GLY A 87 -18.30 -11.74 22.89
C GLY A 87 -16.93 -11.35 22.31
N GLU A 88 -15.94 -12.21 22.52
CA GLU A 88 -14.50 -11.94 22.30
C GLU A 88 -14.15 -11.61 20.84
N CYS A 89 -14.81 -12.23 19.84
CA CYS A 89 -14.58 -11.92 18.42
C CYS A 89 -14.94 -10.47 18.08
N ARG A 90 -16.00 -9.93 18.68
CA ARG A 90 -16.43 -8.55 18.44
C ARG A 90 -15.39 -7.56 18.95
N GLU A 91 -14.91 -7.77 20.17
CA GLU A 91 -13.90 -6.91 20.78
C GLU A 91 -12.58 -6.97 20.01
N ALA A 92 -12.16 -8.17 19.61
CA ALA A 92 -10.95 -8.35 18.80
C ALA A 92 -11.07 -7.69 17.41
N ALA A 93 -12.23 -7.79 16.75
CA ALA A 93 -12.49 -7.13 15.48
C ALA A 93 -12.46 -5.60 15.60
N LEU A 94 -13.11 -5.04 16.63
CA LEU A 94 -13.07 -3.61 16.94
C LEU A 94 -11.65 -3.12 17.18
N ARG A 95 -10.86 -3.89 17.93
CA ARG A 95 -9.45 -3.58 18.18
C ARG A 95 -8.63 -3.52 16.89
N VAL A 96 -8.82 -4.48 15.98
CA VAL A 96 -8.15 -4.49 14.67
C VAL A 96 -8.55 -3.27 13.84
N ILE A 97 -9.83 -2.92 13.80
CA ILE A 97 -10.32 -1.73 13.07
C ILE A 97 -9.69 -0.45 13.63
N LEU A 98 -9.60 -0.31 14.96
CA LEU A 98 -8.97 0.85 15.58
C LEU A 98 -7.47 0.91 15.23
N LEU A 99 -6.76 -0.22 15.30
CA LEU A 99 -5.34 -0.30 14.93
C LEU A 99 -5.11 0.05 13.46
N SER A 100 -6.01 -0.36 12.55
CA SER A 100 -5.90 -0.02 11.14
C SER A 100 -6.06 1.48 10.90
N GLN A 101 -7.05 2.12 11.54
CA GLN A 101 -7.28 3.57 11.46
C GLN A 101 -6.07 4.36 12.00
N LEU A 102 -5.53 3.95 13.15
CA LEU A 102 -4.33 4.59 13.71
C LEU A 102 -3.10 4.43 12.80
N ALA A 103 -2.95 3.26 12.17
CA ALA A 103 -1.86 3.04 11.23
C ALA A 103 -1.99 3.91 9.97
N GLU A 104 -3.21 4.16 9.48
CA GLU A 104 -3.45 5.06 8.35
C GLU A 104 -3.17 6.52 8.69
N ALA A 105 -3.59 6.99 9.87
CA ALA A 105 -3.31 8.34 10.35
C ALA A 105 -1.79 8.60 10.45
N HIS A 106 -1.04 7.65 11.01
CA HIS A 106 0.42 7.76 11.11
C HIS A 106 1.15 7.76 9.76
N ILE A 107 0.58 7.10 8.74
CA ILE A 107 1.12 7.13 7.37
C ILE A 107 0.81 8.46 6.71
N ALA A 108 -0.39 9.03 6.92
CA ALA A 108 -0.76 10.33 6.37
C ALA A 108 0.15 11.45 6.91
N ASP A 109 0.45 11.44 8.21
CA ASP A 109 1.34 12.42 8.84
C ASP A 109 2.78 12.33 8.30
N PHE A 110 3.31 11.11 8.14
CA PHE A 110 4.66 10.92 7.60
C PHE A 110 4.75 11.26 6.11
N ARG A 111 3.70 10.95 5.32
CA ARG A 111 3.64 11.30 3.90
C ARG A 111 3.58 12.81 3.70
N SER A 112 2.81 13.53 4.53
CA SER A 112 2.75 14.99 4.52
C SER A 112 4.12 15.64 4.81
N LEU A 113 4.90 15.08 5.75
CA LEU A 113 6.27 15.54 6.02
C LEU A 113 7.22 15.32 4.83
N LEU A 114 7.06 14.22 4.09
CA LEU A 114 7.85 13.97 2.87
C LEU A 114 7.45 14.89 1.70
N TYR A 115 6.18 15.26 1.58
CA TYR A 115 5.76 16.28 0.60
C TYR A 115 6.27 17.68 0.97
N PHE A 116 6.28 18.04 2.25
CA PHE A 116 6.78 19.33 2.72
C PHE A 116 8.29 19.52 2.47
N THR A 117 9.06 18.43 2.49
CA THR A 117 10.52 18.47 2.23
C THR A 117 10.88 18.36 0.75
N ALA A 118 9.91 18.10 -0.14
CA ALA A 118 10.13 17.97 -1.58
C ALA A 118 9.94 19.28 -2.37
N GLU A 119 9.39 20.35 -1.78
CA GLU A 119 9.40 21.69 -2.38
C GLU A 119 10.75 22.39 -2.14
N ALA A 120 11.77 21.99 -2.91
CA ALA A 120 12.91 22.87 -3.14
C ALA A 120 12.46 24.02 -4.05
N PRO A 121 12.60 25.30 -3.66
CA PRO A 121 12.20 26.41 -4.52
C PRO A 121 13.15 26.48 -5.73
N ALA A 122 12.62 26.16 -6.91
CA ALA A 122 13.23 26.52 -8.18
C ALA A 122 13.20 28.05 -8.32
N ASN A 123 14.21 28.72 -7.75
CA ASN A 123 14.46 30.13 -7.97
C ASN A 123 14.91 30.36 -9.42
N LYS A 124 13.99 30.80 -10.28
CA LYS A 124 14.31 31.54 -11.50
C LYS A 124 13.31 32.68 -11.68
N ARG A 125 13.59 33.81 -11.01
CA ARG A 125 12.87 35.06 -11.20
C ARG A 125 13.53 35.90 -12.30
N SER A 126 12.91 35.87 -13.48
CA SER A 126 12.62 37.00 -14.41
C SER A 126 13.81 37.69 -15.13
N LYS A 127 13.75 38.03 -16.43
CA LYS A 127 12.70 38.79 -17.15
C LYS A 127 12.70 38.58 -18.70
N PRO A 128 11.58 38.93 -19.39
CA PRO A 128 11.38 38.86 -20.85
C PRO A 128 11.32 40.23 -21.59
N LEU A 129 11.18 40.16 -22.94
CA LEU A 129 10.88 41.19 -23.98
C LEU A 129 12.06 42.12 -24.37
N GLU A 130 12.39 42.43 -25.64
CA GLU A 130 11.68 42.64 -26.93
C GLU A 130 12.61 42.24 -28.11
N GLU A 131 12.16 41.57 -29.19
CA GLU A 131 11.69 42.12 -30.49
C GLU A 131 12.74 42.96 -31.26
N GLU A 132 13.35 42.41 -32.32
CA GLU A 132 13.49 43.11 -33.61
C GLU A 132 13.95 42.18 -34.76
N THR A 133 13.34 42.43 -35.91
CA THR A 133 13.44 41.86 -37.25
C THR A 133 14.81 42.00 -37.92
N ALA A 134 15.25 40.97 -38.67
CA ALA A 134 15.99 41.16 -39.93
C ALA A 134 16.01 39.87 -40.78
N THR A 135 15.25 39.92 -41.86
CA THR A 135 15.29 39.05 -43.04
C THR A 135 16.47 39.38 -43.96
N ALA A 136 17.05 38.35 -44.60
CA ALA A 136 17.98 38.31 -45.76
C ALA A 136 19.12 37.34 -45.41
N ASP A 137 19.57 36.38 -46.20
CA ASP A 137 19.56 36.05 -47.61
C ASP A 137 19.74 34.52 -47.66
N LEU A 138 19.24 33.76 -48.62
CA LEU A 138 19.95 33.53 -49.87
C LEU A 138 18.98 32.95 -50.89
N LEU A 139 18.75 33.76 -51.93
CA LEU A 139 17.99 33.43 -53.11
C LEU A 139 18.65 32.33 -53.94
N SER A 140 17.79 31.43 -54.41
CA SER A 140 17.95 30.56 -55.57
C SER A 140 18.46 31.29 -56.82
N LEU A 141 19.45 30.72 -57.51
CA LEU A 141 19.63 30.82 -58.97
C LEU A 141 20.35 29.53 -59.44
N SER A 142 19.63 28.56 -59.99
CA SER A 142 19.43 28.34 -61.44
C SER A 142 20.56 27.54 -62.12
N SER A 143 20.22 26.31 -62.51
CA SER A 143 20.92 25.44 -63.49
C SER A 143 20.96 26.09 -64.90
N PRO A 144 21.87 25.72 -65.85
CA PRO A 144 21.69 24.54 -66.74
C PRO A 144 23.05 23.98 -67.32
N PRO A 145 23.10 23.25 -68.46
CA PRO A 145 22.72 21.86 -68.72
C PRO A 145 23.92 20.97 -69.20
N ALA A 146 23.64 19.69 -69.48
CA ALA A 146 24.58 18.63 -69.94
C ALA A 146 25.26 18.89 -71.30
N PRO A 147 26.35 18.15 -71.58
CA PRO A 147 26.37 17.35 -72.81
C PRO A 147 26.95 15.92 -72.63
N ALA A 148 26.36 14.95 -73.34
CA ALA A 148 26.99 13.71 -73.80
C ALA A 148 27.82 14.01 -75.09
N PRO A 149 28.56 13.09 -75.78
CA PRO A 149 28.60 11.63 -75.65
C PRO A 149 30.02 10.97 -75.81
N GLY A 150 30.07 9.65 -75.57
CA GLY A 150 30.81 8.67 -76.40
C GLY A 150 32.34 8.60 -76.35
N ALA A 151 32.86 7.52 -75.76
CA ALA A 151 33.83 6.59 -76.37
C ALA A 151 33.91 5.31 -75.52
#